data_AF-A0A9D5SG09-F1
#
_entry.id   AF-A0A9D5SG09-F1
#
_cell.length_a   1.000
_cell.length_b   1.000
_cell.length_c   1.000
_cell.angle_alpha   90.00
_cell.angle_beta   90.00
_cell.angle_gamma   90.00
#
_symmetry.space_group_name_H-M   'P 1'
#
loop_
_entity.id
_entity.type
_entity.pdbx_description
1 polymer ?
#
loop_
_entity_poly.entity_id
_entity_poly.type
_entity_poly.pdbx_seq_one_letter_code
_entity_poly.pdbx_strand_id
1 'polypeptide(L)'
;MKKTTGFMLKKTLFIALNLLIMLLTVLGVTLWWLPNWLNDQTGHGQSVVVPDVVGLTAADAIAKLDSAGVRPMVIDTIYSNDGRQPGEVIDQLPEGNLPVKPNRIVYLTINAFDVQKVVFPDVIQCSTRQAQSQLRQLGFVADSVIYESYEFDDLVLDVTMLSSRKKLVVGEAYPIQTRVVLHVGSTTIDVNAQHDDAENLFK
;
A
#
# COMPACT_ATOMS: atom_id res chain seq x y z
N MET A 1 10.90 -61.63 -68.95
CA MET A 1 11.21 -61.43 -67.52
C MET A 1 10.30 -60.33 -66.92
N LYS A 2 9.09 -60.64 -66.41
CA LYS A 2 8.19 -59.66 -65.75
C LYS A 2 7.26 -60.31 -64.69
N LYS A 3 7.78 -61.20 -63.83
CA LYS A 3 6.96 -61.88 -62.80
C LYS A 3 7.37 -61.64 -61.34
N THR A 4 8.44 -60.89 -61.06
CA THR A 4 8.94 -60.66 -59.69
C THR A 4 8.49 -59.34 -59.07
N THR A 5 8.08 -58.36 -59.88
CA THR A 5 7.66 -57.02 -59.41
C THR A 5 6.38 -57.05 -58.56
N GLY A 6 5.42 -57.93 -58.88
CA GLY A 6 4.15 -58.02 -58.14
C GLY A 6 4.27 -58.52 -56.69
N PHE A 7 5.25 -59.38 -56.41
CA PHE A 7 5.51 -59.90 -55.06
C PHE A 7 6.17 -58.85 -54.16
N MET A 8 7.14 -58.12 -54.72
CA MET A 8 7.84 -57.03 -54.01
C MET A 8 6.89 -55.85 -53.72
N LEU A 9 5.99 -55.50 -54.65
CA LEU A 9 4.99 -54.44 -54.46
C LEU A 9 3.97 -54.77 -53.34
N LYS A 10 3.51 -56.03 -53.24
CA LYS A 10 2.58 -56.42 -52.17
C LYS A 10 3.25 -56.36 -50.79
N LYS A 11 4.54 -56.68 -50.71
CA LYS A 11 5.32 -56.65 -49.47
C LYS A 11 5.60 -55.22 -49.01
N THR A 12 5.95 -54.31 -49.91
CA THR A 12 6.12 -52.88 -49.59
C THR A 12 4.79 -52.22 -49.24
N LEU A 13 3.69 -52.59 -49.91
CA LEU A 13 2.34 -52.14 -49.57
C LEU A 13 1.94 -52.59 -48.16
N PHE A 14 2.25 -53.84 -47.78
CA PHE A 14 1.97 -54.37 -46.44
C PHE A 14 2.80 -53.67 -45.35
N ILE A 15 4.08 -53.40 -45.61
CA ILE A 15 4.94 -52.67 -44.68
C ILE A 15 4.46 -51.21 -44.54
N ALA A 16 4.15 -50.55 -45.65
CA ALA A 16 3.62 -49.18 -45.65
C ALA A 16 2.28 -49.08 -44.91
N LEU A 17 1.40 -50.07 -45.04
CA LEU A 17 0.13 -50.13 -44.32
C LEU A 17 0.34 -50.24 -42.81
N ASN A 18 1.26 -51.11 -42.35
CA ASN A 18 1.57 -51.24 -40.92
C ASN A 18 2.23 -49.97 -40.35
N LEU A 19 3.10 -49.31 -41.12
CA LEU A 19 3.69 -48.02 -40.74
C LEU A 19 2.64 -46.91 -40.67
N LEU A 20 1.67 -46.90 -41.58
CA LEU A 20 0.54 -45.96 -41.54
C LEU A 20 -0.33 -46.20 -40.30
N ILE A 21 -0.62 -47.46 -39.97
CA ILE A 21 -1.38 -47.84 -38.76
C ILE A 21 -0.60 -47.45 -37.50
N MET A 22 0.72 -47.66 -37.46
CA MET A 22 1.57 -47.22 -36.36
C MET A 22 1.54 -45.69 -36.22
N LEU A 23 1.64 -44.95 -37.32
CA LEU A 23 1.55 -43.50 -37.31
C LEU A 23 0.20 -43.03 -36.77
N LEU A 24 -0.90 -43.61 -37.25
CA LEU A 24 -2.25 -43.25 -36.82
C LEU A 24 -2.53 -43.61 -35.36
N THR A 25 -2.02 -44.74 -34.88
CA THR A 25 -2.18 -45.13 -33.47
C THR A 25 -1.35 -44.23 -32.56
N VAL A 26 -0.12 -43.90 -32.92
CA VAL A 26 0.69 -42.92 -32.19
C VAL A 26 0.02 -41.55 -32.21
N LEU A 27 -0.51 -41.10 -33.36
CA LEU A 27 -1.24 -39.84 -33.47
C LEU A 27 -2.52 -39.85 -32.63
N GLY A 28 -3.26 -40.95 -32.63
CA GLY A 28 -4.49 -41.10 -31.86
C GLY A 28 -4.23 -41.09 -30.35
N VAL A 29 -3.23 -41.84 -29.89
CA VAL A 29 -2.82 -41.86 -28.48
C VAL A 29 -2.29 -40.49 -28.05
N THR A 30 -1.47 -39.83 -28.87
CA THR A 30 -0.96 -38.49 -28.54
C THR A 30 -2.07 -37.45 -28.51
N LEU A 31 -2.98 -37.41 -29.49
CA LEU A 31 -4.11 -36.48 -29.52
C LEU A 31 -5.12 -36.72 -28.38
N TRP A 32 -5.26 -37.96 -27.90
CA TRP A 32 -6.11 -38.29 -26.76
C TRP A 32 -5.43 -38.02 -25.42
N TRP A 33 -4.12 -38.25 -25.31
CA TRP A 33 -3.37 -38.12 -24.06
C TRP A 33 -2.90 -36.69 -23.78
N LEU A 34 -2.43 -35.93 -24.80
CA LEU A 34 -1.92 -34.56 -24.63
C LEU A 34 -2.91 -33.63 -23.91
N PRO A 35 -4.19 -33.56 -24.30
CA PRO A 35 -5.13 -32.63 -23.67
C PRO A 35 -5.37 -32.92 -22.19
N ASN A 36 -5.44 -34.21 -21.81
CA ASN A 36 -5.64 -34.62 -20.43
C ASN A 36 -4.42 -34.28 -19.56
N TRP A 37 -3.20 -34.53 -20.06
CA TRP A 37 -1.98 -34.18 -19.33
C TRP A 37 -1.79 -32.66 -19.20
N LEU A 38 -2.13 -31.90 -20.24
CA LEU A 38 -2.09 -30.44 -20.18
C LEU A 38 -3.11 -29.87 -19.20
N ASN A 39 -4.28 -30.49 -19.06
CA ASN A 39 -5.33 -30.06 -18.13
C ASN A 39 -4.88 -30.17 -16.66
N ASP A 40 -4.21 -31.27 -16.30
CA ASP A 40 -3.72 -31.51 -14.95
C ASP A 40 -2.63 -30.49 -14.53
N GLN A 41 -1.83 -30.01 -15.49
CA GLN A 41 -0.77 -29.03 -15.24
C GLN A 41 -1.24 -27.56 -15.25
N THR A 42 -2.39 -27.26 -15.84
CA THR A 42 -2.85 -25.87 -16.05
C THR A 42 -3.93 -25.42 -15.07
N GLY A 43 -4.49 -26.33 -14.27
CA GLY A 43 -5.47 -25.99 -13.23
C GLY A 43 -6.66 -25.21 -13.79
N HIS A 44 -7.10 -25.56 -15.01
CA HIS A 44 -8.24 -24.91 -15.64
C HIS A 44 -9.52 -25.16 -14.84
N GLY A 45 -10.20 -24.07 -14.44
CA GLY A 45 -11.56 -24.12 -13.89
C GLY A 45 -11.69 -24.08 -12.36
N GLN A 46 -10.60 -24.21 -11.60
CA GLN A 46 -10.66 -23.98 -10.16
C GLN A 46 -10.50 -22.48 -9.88
N SER A 47 -11.54 -21.87 -9.33
CA SER A 47 -11.52 -20.50 -8.86
C SER A 47 -12.00 -20.46 -7.41
N VAL A 48 -11.35 -19.61 -6.63
CA VAL A 48 -11.68 -19.33 -5.24
C VAL A 48 -12.17 -17.89 -5.19
N VAL A 49 -13.28 -17.64 -4.52
CA VAL A 49 -13.78 -16.28 -4.32
C VAL A 49 -13.00 -15.65 -3.18
N VAL A 50 -12.38 -14.50 -3.43
CA VAL A 50 -11.67 -13.74 -2.39
C VAL A 50 -12.72 -13.14 -1.45
N PRO A 51 -12.70 -13.43 -0.14
CA PRO A 51 -13.59 -12.76 0.80
C PRO A 51 -13.23 -11.27 0.89
N ASP A 52 -14.24 -10.44 1.09
CA ASP A 52 -14.03 -9.05 1.51
C ASP A 52 -13.60 -9.02 2.99
N VAL A 53 -12.45 -8.40 3.23
CA VAL A 53 -11.82 -8.24 4.54
C VAL A 53 -11.56 -6.78 4.90
N VAL A 54 -12.00 -5.82 4.07
CA VAL A 54 -11.93 -4.39 4.40
C VAL A 54 -12.74 -4.12 5.66
N GLY A 55 -12.17 -3.34 6.58
CA GLY A 55 -12.78 -3.03 7.88
C GLY A 55 -12.57 -4.08 8.96
N LEU A 56 -11.94 -5.22 8.65
CA LEU A 56 -11.53 -6.20 9.66
C LEU A 56 -10.15 -5.85 10.22
N THR A 57 -9.83 -6.36 11.42
CA THR A 57 -8.46 -6.32 11.92
C THR A 57 -7.55 -7.16 11.03
N ALA A 58 -6.27 -6.80 10.93
CA ALA A 58 -5.31 -7.57 10.14
C ALA A 58 -5.29 -9.06 10.53
N ALA A 59 -5.44 -9.38 11.81
CA ALA A 59 -5.48 -10.76 12.31
C ALA A 59 -6.72 -11.53 11.80
N ASP A 60 -7.90 -10.92 11.91
CA ASP A 60 -9.16 -11.54 11.45
C ASP A 60 -9.19 -11.67 9.93
N ALA A 61 -8.68 -10.66 9.23
CA ALA A 61 -8.53 -10.66 7.78
C ALA A 61 -7.62 -11.80 7.29
N ILE A 62 -6.47 -11.97 7.93
CA ILE A 62 -5.52 -13.05 7.63
C ILE A 62 -6.20 -14.41 7.84
N ALA A 63 -6.85 -14.62 8.97
CA ALA A 63 -7.54 -15.89 9.26
C ALA A 63 -8.64 -16.20 8.24
N LYS A 64 -9.43 -15.19 7.86
CA LYS A 64 -10.51 -15.33 6.86
C LYS A 64 -9.95 -15.65 5.47
N LEU A 65 -8.87 -15.01 5.05
CA LEU A 65 -8.21 -15.25 3.76
C LEU A 65 -7.54 -16.63 3.69
N ASP A 66 -6.85 -17.03 4.75
CA ASP A 66 -6.25 -18.36 4.85
C ASP A 66 -7.34 -19.45 4.80
N SER A 67 -8.46 -19.26 5.49
CA SER A 67 -9.59 -20.19 5.45
C SER A 67 -10.24 -20.32 4.07
N ALA A 68 -10.14 -19.27 3.24
CA ALA A 68 -10.62 -19.28 1.87
C ALA A 68 -9.65 -19.96 0.90
N GLY A 69 -8.41 -20.27 1.30
CA GLY A 69 -7.40 -20.88 0.43
C GLY A 69 -6.64 -19.89 -0.46
N VAL A 70 -6.61 -18.61 -0.07
CA VAL A 70 -5.76 -17.56 -0.64
C VAL A 70 -4.70 -17.14 0.38
N ARG A 71 -3.62 -16.49 -0.07
CA ARG A 71 -2.52 -16.09 0.81
C ARG A 71 -2.59 -14.59 1.14
N PRO A 72 -2.86 -14.19 2.37
CA PRO A 72 -2.80 -12.78 2.76
C PRO A 72 -1.34 -12.30 2.82
N MET A 73 -1.11 -11.05 2.42
CA MET A 73 0.18 -10.38 2.57
C MET A 73 -0.03 -8.88 2.83
N VAL A 74 0.37 -8.41 4.00
CA VAL A 74 0.39 -6.96 4.29
C VAL A 74 1.57 -6.34 3.56
N ILE A 75 1.32 -5.38 2.68
CA ILE A 75 2.36 -4.73 1.85
C ILE A 75 2.61 -3.28 2.25
N ASP A 76 1.60 -2.62 2.82
CA ASP A 76 1.69 -1.20 3.11
C ASP A 76 0.84 -0.84 4.33
N THR A 77 1.21 0.28 4.96
CA THR A 77 0.54 0.88 6.10
C THR A 77 0.29 2.34 5.79
N ILE A 78 -0.97 2.76 5.81
CA ILE A 78 -1.36 4.15 5.58
C ILE A 78 -1.95 4.72 6.87
N TYR A 79 -1.60 5.94 7.22
CA TYR A 79 -2.26 6.65 8.31
C TYR A 79 -3.55 7.31 7.79
N SER A 80 -4.70 6.87 8.28
CA SER A 80 -6.01 7.49 8.02
C SER A 80 -6.66 7.92 9.33
N ASN A 81 -7.14 9.16 9.39
CA ASN A 81 -7.87 9.72 10.53
C ASN A 81 -9.40 9.62 10.36
N ASP A 82 -9.88 8.73 9.48
CA ASP A 82 -11.31 8.61 9.15
C ASP A 82 -12.10 7.79 10.19
N GLY A 83 -11.59 7.66 11.43
CA GLY A 83 -12.20 6.88 12.49
C GLY A 83 -11.96 5.36 12.44
N ARG A 84 -11.07 4.89 11.55
CA ARG A 84 -10.66 3.48 11.48
C ARG A 84 -9.71 3.10 12.62
N GLN A 85 -9.77 1.86 13.07
CA GLN A 85 -8.92 1.37 14.15
C GLN A 85 -7.49 1.12 13.66
N PRO A 86 -6.47 1.28 14.51
CA PRO A 86 -5.11 0.84 14.22
C PRO A 86 -5.04 -0.64 13.82
N GLY A 87 -4.37 -0.95 12.71
CA GLY A 87 -4.26 -2.32 12.20
C GLY A 87 -5.51 -2.85 11.48
N GLU A 88 -6.52 -2.02 11.27
CA GLU A 88 -7.68 -2.34 10.41
C GLU A 88 -7.27 -2.34 8.94
N VAL A 89 -7.81 -3.27 8.14
CA VAL A 89 -7.59 -3.30 6.70
C VAL A 89 -8.33 -2.14 6.04
N ILE A 90 -7.58 -1.24 5.40
CA ILE A 90 -8.10 -0.11 4.65
C ILE A 90 -8.46 -0.54 3.22
N ASP A 91 -7.60 -1.34 2.61
CA ASP A 91 -7.74 -1.74 1.21
C ASP A 91 -7.18 -3.15 1.00
N GLN A 92 -7.70 -3.82 -0.02
CA GLN A 92 -7.27 -5.14 -0.44
C GLN A 92 -7.16 -5.26 -1.96
N LEU A 93 -6.18 -6.03 -2.42
CA LEU A 93 -6.00 -6.33 -3.83
C LEU A 93 -5.68 -7.81 -4.02
N PRO A 94 -6.48 -8.59 -4.77
CA PRO A 94 -7.69 -8.20 -5.52
C PRO A 94 -8.87 -7.76 -4.63
N GLU A 95 -9.80 -7.01 -5.22
CA GLU A 95 -11.03 -6.60 -4.54
C GLU A 95 -11.84 -7.80 -4.04
N GLY A 96 -12.62 -7.57 -2.99
CA GLY A 96 -13.48 -8.57 -2.39
C GLY A 96 -14.52 -9.11 -3.37
N ASN A 97 -14.90 -10.36 -3.16
CA ASN A 97 -15.87 -11.11 -3.96
C ASN A 97 -15.45 -11.38 -5.42
N LEU A 98 -14.18 -11.14 -5.77
CA LEU A 98 -13.63 -11.50 -7.08
C LEU A 98 -13.14 -12.96 -7.11
N PRO A 99 -13.39 -13.69 -8.22
CA PRO A 99 -12.83 -15.02 -8.41
C PRO A 99 -11.35 -14.94 -8.79
N VAL A 100 -10.51 -15.66 -8.06
CA VAL A 100 -9.07 -15.77 -8.31
C VAL A 100 -8.65 -17.23 -8.42
N LYS A 101 -7.46 -17.46 -9.00
CA LYS A 101 -6.86 -18.80 -8.93
C LYS A 101 -6.54 -19.16 -7.47
N PRO A 102 -6.62 -20.44 -7.09
CA PRO A 102 -6.19 -20.91 -5.77
C PRO A 102 -4.77 -20.45 -5.46
N ASN A 103 -4.47 -20.23 -4.17
CA ASN A 103 -3.13 -19.86 -3.71
C ASN A 103 -2.61 -18.51 -4.27
N ARG A 104 -3.52 -17.64 -4.73
CA ARG A 104 -3.22 -16.25 -5.12
C ARG A 104 -2.87 -15.43 -3.86
N ILE A 105 -1.92 -14.51 -4.01
CA ILE A 105 -1.61 -13.53 -2.97
C ILE A 105 -2.67 -12.43 -2.99
N VAL A 106 -3.27 -12.16 -1.84
CA VAL A 106 -4.13 -11.01 -1.58
C VAL A 106 -3.31 -10.01 -0.77
N TYR A 107 -3.01 -8.88 -1.40
CA TYR A 107 -2.29 -7.79 -0.79
C TYR A 107 -3.23 -6.98 0.07
N LEU A 108 -2.77 -6.63 1.27
CA LEU A 108 -3.53 -5.86 2.24
C LEU A 108 -2.78 -4.56 2.54
N THR A 109 -3.52 -3.48 2.58
CA THR A 109 -3.09 -2.19 3.10
C THR A 109 -3.81 -1.96 4.42
N ILE A 110 -3.06 -1.74 5.49
CA ILE A 110 -3.63 -1.59 6.84
C ILE A 110 -3.48 -0.17 7.35
N ASN A 111 -4.32 0.20 8.31
CA ASN A 111 -4.18 1.46 9.03
C ASN A 111 -2.96 1.40 9.94
N ALA A 112 -2.11 2.41 9.86
CA ALA A 112 -0.88 2.47 10.64
C ALA A 112 -1.19 2.51 12.15
N PHE A 113 -0.36 1.82 12.94
CA PHE A 113 -0.45 1.86 14.41
C PHE A 113 0.04 3.18 14.99
N ASP A 114 1.08 3.73 14.38
CA ASP A 114 1.70 4.99 14.76
C ASP A 114 1.72 5.94 13.58
N VAL A 115 1.53 7.23 13.89
CA VAL A 115 1.76 8.31 12.93
C VAL A 115 3.25 8.37 12.62
N GLN A 116 3.60 8.58 11.34
CA GLN A 116 4.97 8.87 10.96
C GLN A 116 5.50 10.06 11.76
N LYS A 117 6.70 9.92 12.35
CA LYS A 117 7.34 10.98 13.13
C LYS A 117 8.50 11.58 12.35
N VAL A 118 8.68 12.90 12.48
CA VAL A 118 9.76 13.67 11.88
C VAL A 118 10.52 14.40 12.99
N VAL A 119 11.84 14.48 12.84
CA VAL A 119 12.72 15.17 13.79
C VAL A 119 12.45 16.67 13.73
N PHE A 120 12.24 17.29 14.89
CA PHE A 120 12.03 18.72 14.98
C PHE A 120 13.30 19.49 14.61
N PRO A 121 13.24 20.39 13.61
CA PRO A 121 14.40 21.15 13.16
C PRO A 121 14.82 22.19 14.19
N ASP A 122 16.05 22.70 14.06
CA ASP A 122 16.48 23.88 14.79
C ASP A 122 15.92 25.15 14.13
N VAL A 123 14.76 25.57 14.61
CA VAL A 123 14.05 26.78 14.18
C VAL A 123 14.08 27.89 15.23
N ILE A 124 14.76 27.64 16.35
CA ILE A 124 14.91 28.61 17.43
C ILE A 124 15.91 29.68 16.97
N GLN A 125 15.69 30.95 17.34
CA GLN A 125 16.47 32.11 16.87
C GLN A 125 16.45 32.33 15.35
N CYS A 126 15.54 31.70 14.61
CA CYS A 126 15.31 31.98 13.19
C CYS A 126 14.21 33.03 13.01
N SER A 127 14.19 33.68 11.84
CA SER A 127 13.06 34.55 11.44
C SER A 127 11.76 33.75 11.38
N THR A 128 10.62 34.37 11.72
CA THR A 128 9.30 33.72 11.69
C THR A 128 9.03 33.06 10.34
N ARG A 129 9.34 33.78 9.26
CA ARG A 129 9.16 33.30 7.88
C ARG A 129 10.03 32.06 7.58
N GLN A 130 11.28 32.06 8.02
CA GLN A 130 12.18 30.94 7.84
C GLN A 130 11.72 29.71 8.63
N ALA A 131 11.39 29.89 9.90
CA ALA A 131 10.88 28.84 10.76
C ALA A 131 9.61 28.20 10.16
N GLN A 132 8.63 29.01 9.77
CA GLN A 132 7.42 28.52 9.11
C GLN A 132 7.72 27.75 7.82
N SER A 133 8.68 28.21 7.01
CA SER A 133 9.07 27.51 5.78
C SER A 133 9.69 26.15 6.07
N GLN A 134 10.61 26.08 7.03
CA GLN A 134 11.26 24.82 7.44
C GLN A 134 10.25 23.84 8.06
N LEU A 135 9.38 24.33 8.94
CA LEU A 135 8.33 23.53 9.58
C LEU A 135 7.37 22.95 8.53
N ARG A 136 6.90 23.76 7.57
CA ARG A 136 6.04 23.29 6.48
C ARG A 136 6.72 22.24 5.60
N GLN A 137 8.01 22.41 5.29
CA GLN A 137 8.78 21.42 4.52
C GLN A 137 8.86 20.06 5.20
N LEU A 138 8.89 20.04 6.53
CA LEU A 138 8.92 18.82 7.34
C LEU A 138 7.52 18.26 7.68
N GLY A 139 6.46 18.87 7.15
CA GLY A 139 5.08 18.41 7.34
C GLY A 139 4.42 18.88 8.64
N PHE A 140 5.01 19.85 9.35
CA PHE A 140 4.35 20.52 10.47
C PHE A 140 3.40 21.62 9.97
N VAL A 141 2.30 21.84 10.71
CA VAL A 141 1.30 22.87 10.40
C VAL A 141 1.49 24.03 11.36
N ALA A 142 1.99 25.17 10.87
CA ALA A 142 2.07 26.40 11.65
C ALA A 142 0.66 27.02 11.74
N ASP A 143 0.06 27.00 12.93
CA ASP A 143 -1.35 27.39 13.16
C ASP A 143 -1.47 28.88 13.49
N SER A 144 -0.68 29.37 14.46
CA SER A 144 -0.66 30.77 14.86
C SER A 144 0.71 31.23 15.35
N VAL A 145 0.89 32.55 15.43
CA VAL A 145 2.09 33.21 15.94
C VAL A 145 1.69 34.07 17.14
N ILE A 146 2.33 33.85 18.29
CA ILE A 146 2.13 34.63 19.50
C ILE A 146 3.38 35.49 19.70
N TYR A 147 3.20 36.79 19.89
CA TYR A 147 4.30 37.69 20.17
C TYR A 147 4.53 37.82 21.68
N GLU A 148 5.77 37.64 22.11
CA GLU A 148 6.21 37.81 23.49
C GLU A 148 7.22 38.95 23.59
N SER A 149 7.26 39.64 24.73
CA SER A 149 8.20 40.74 24.94
C SER A 149 9.64 40.25 24.93
N TYR A 150 10.45 40.75 24.00
CA TYR A 150 11.84 40.35 23.84
C TYR A 150 12.71 41.51 23.32
N GLU A 151 14.04 41.37 23.46
CA GLU A 151 15.01 42.38 23.03
C GLU A 151 15.12 42.49 21.49
N PHE A 152 14.74 41.43 20.77
CA PHE A 152 14.86 41.34 19.33
C PHE A 152 13.51 41.01 18.68
N ASP A 153 13.18 41.73 17.61
CA ASP A 153 11.98 41.50 16.80
C ASP A 153 12.14 40.30 15.85
N ASP A 154 11.03 39.63 15.56
CA ASP A 154 10.92 38.57 14.54
C ASP A 154 11.83 37.36 14.78
N LEU A 155 12.22 37.10 16.03
CA LEU A 155 12.96 35.90 16.42
C LEU A 155 12.04 34.87 17.06
N VAL A 156 12.03 33.65 16.54
CA VAL A 156 11.33 32.53 17.18
C VAL A 156 12.05 32.14 18.47
N LEU A 157 11.38 32.32 19.60
CA LEU A 157 11.87 31.99 20.92
C LEU A 157 11.59 30.53 21.26
N ASP A 158 10.39 30.07 20.93
CA ASP A 158 9.93 28.72 21.23
C ASP A 158 8.81 28.30 20.28
N VAL A 159 8.57 27.00 20.19
CA VAL A 159 7.48 26.42 19.43
C VAL A 159 6.72 25.47 20.33
N THR A 160 5.40 25.66 20.43
CA THR A 160 4.53 24.83 21.28
C THR A 160 3.53 24.04 20.47
N MET A 161 3.27 22.80 20.89
CA MET A 161 2.21 21.97 20.29
C MET A 161 0.84 22.50 20.71
N LEU A 162 -0.07 22.66 19.76
CA LEU A 162 -1.44 23.11 20.06
C LEU A 162 -2.20 22.10 20.93
N SER A 163 -2.07 20.80 20.64
CA SER A 163 -2.83 19.73 21.30
C SER A 163 -2.46 19.52 22.77
N SER A 164 -1.18 19.61 23.12
CA SER A 164 -0.66 19.31 24.47
C SER A 164 -0.14 20.52 25.22
N ARG A 165 -0.01 21.68 24.56
CA ARG A 165 0.70 22.87 25.04
C ARG A 165 2.13 22.60 25.54
N LYS A 166 2.75 21.50 25.09
CA LYS A 166 4.15 21.16 25.37
C LYS A 166 5.07 21.90 24.40
N LYS A 167 6.19 22.42 24.90
CA LYS A 167 7.29 22.99 24.10
C LYS A 167 7.98 21.88 23.29
N LEU A 168 8.21 22.12 22.01
CA LEU A 168 8.92 21.18 21.14
C LEU A 168 10.42 21.33 21.35
N VAL A 169 11.11 20.20 21.45
CA VAL A 169 12.56 20.15 21.66
C VAL A 169 13.24 19.83 20.34
N VAL A 170 14.26 20.62 20.00
CA VAL A 170 15.11 20.39 18.82
C VAL A 170 15.75 19.01 18.89
N GLY A 171 15.63 18.23 17.82
CA GLY A 171 16.14 16.86 17.74
C GLY A 171 15.20 15.77 18.26
N GLU A 172 14.09 16.10 18.91
CA GLU A 172 13.05 15.13 19.28
C GLU A 172 12.11 14.87 18.08
N ALA A 173 11.61 13.63 17.96
CA ALA A 173 10.74 13.24 16.85
C ALA A 173 9.26 13.42 17.21
N TYR A 174 8.53 14.16 16.38
CA TYR A 174 7.11 14.46 16.57
C TYR A 174 6.28 13.98 15.37
N PRO A 175 5.01 13.62 15.57
CA PRO A 175 4.12 13.22 14.47
C PRO A 175 4.04 14.27 13.36
N ILE A 176 4.00 13.83 12.10
CA ILE A 176 3.65 14.70 10.97
C ILE A 176 2.25 15.28 11.15
N GLN A 177 1.97 16.39 10.48
CA GLN A 177 0.71 17.15 10.60
C GLN A 177 0.42 17.68 12.02
N THR A 178 1.41 17.66 12.91
CA THR A 178 1.32 18.34 14.21
C THR A 178 1.10 19.83 13.99
N ARG A 179 0.07 20.37 14.66
CA ARG A 179 -0.18 21.82 14.72
C ARG A 179 0.71 22.47 15.77
N VAL A 180 1.46 23.49 15.35
CA VAL A 180 2.41 24.21 16.18
C VAL A 180 2.09 25.70 16.23
N VAL A 181 2.32 26.30 17.39
CA VAL A 181 2.21 27.73 17.65
C VAL A 181 3.63 28.26 17.88
N LEU A 182 4.00 29.30 17.13
CA LEU A 182 5.32 29.92 17.23
C LEU A 182 5.25 31.08 18.23
N HIS A 183 6.16 31.09 19.19
CA HIS A 183 6.36 32.23 20.10
C HIS A 183 7.49 33.09 19.54
N VAL A 184 7.20 34.32 19.20
CA VAL A 184 8.09 35.24 18.49
C VAL A 184 8.37 36.46 19.35
N GLY A 185 9.64 36.86 19.43
CA GLY A 185 10.05 38.06 20.13
C GLY A 185 9.54 39.33 19.44
N SER A 186 9.05 40.26 20.24
CA SER A 186 8.74 41.63 19.83
C SER A 186 9.17 42.62 20.91
N THR A 187 9.86 43.68 20.48
CA THR A 187 10.27 44.84 21.27
C THR A 187 9.09 45.76 21.57
N THR A 188 8.07 45.72 20.72
CA THR A 188 6.80 46.44 20.90
C THR A 188 5.71 45.42 21.19
N ILE A 189 5.23 45.35 22.43
CA ILE A 189 4.03 44.56 22.75
C ILE A 189 2.84 45.33 22.20
N ASP A 190 2.56 45.16 20.90
CA ASP A 190 1.34 45.70 20.31
C ASP A 190 0.15 44.89 20.83
N VAL A 191 -0.41 45.37 21.94
CA VAL A 191 -1.57 44.78 22.64
C VAL A 191 -2.82 44.70 21.73
N ASN A 192 -2.79 45.34 20.56
CA ASN A 192 -3.87 45.37 19.56
C ASN A 192 -3.81 44.23 18.53
N ALA A 193 -2.69 43.54 18.33
CA ALA A 193 -2.61 42.42 17.37
C ALA A 193 -3.32 41.15 17.87
N GLN A 194 -3.60 41.06 19.17
CA GLN A 194 -4.35 39.95 19.77
C GLN A 194 -5.86 40.00 19.51
N HIS A 195 -6.40 41.16 19.07
CA HIS A 195 -7.85 41.35 18.92
C HIS A 195 -8.38 40.85 17.56
N ASP A 196 -7.59 40.97 16.49
CA ASP A 196 -8.04 40.64 15.13
C ASP A 196 -8.05 39.12 14.85
N ASP A 197 -7.17 38.35 15.51
CA ASP A 197 -7.11 36.89 15.36
C ASP A 197 -8.14 36.16 16.22
N ALA A 198 -8.66 36.81 17.28
CA ALA A 198 -9.69 36.24 18.15
C ALA A 198 -11.11 36.32 17.53
N GLU A 199 -11.39 37.29 16.67
CA GLU A 199 -12.68 37.41 15.98
C GLU A 199 -12.88 36.37 14.86
N ASN A 200 -11.78 35.84 14.30
CA ASN A 200 -11.83 34.76 13.30
C ASN A 200 -11.97 33.36 13.91
N LEU A 201 -12.02 33.22 15.24
CA LEU A 201 -12.22 31.94 15.93
C LEU A 201 -13.70 31.55 16.12
N PHE A 202 -14.65 32.41 15.75
CA PHE A 202 -16.10 32.16 15.90
C PHE A 202 -16.94 32.32 14.61
N LYS A 203 -16.31 32.30 13.43
CA LYS A 203 -17.01 32.25 12.14
C LYS A 203 -16.78 30.93 11.40
#